data_AF-A0A978V8Y3-F1
#
_entry.id   AF-A0A978V8Y3-F1
#
_cell.length_a   1.000
_cell.length_b   1.000
_cell.length_c   1.000
_cell.angle_alpha   90.00
_cell.angle_beta   90.00
_cell.angle_gamma   90.00
#
_symmetry.space_group_name_H-M   'P 1'
#
loop_
_entity.id
_entity.type
_entity.pdbx_description
1 polymer ?
#
loop_
_entity_poly.entity_id
_entity_poly.type
_entity_poly.pdbx_seq_one_letter_code
_entity_poly.pdbx_strand_id
1 'polypeptide(L)'
;MKSVFIWVGNSDDQCPGQCAWPFHQPIYGPQTEPLGAPNGDVGVDGMVVNIASLLAGTVTNPFGNGYYLGPADAPLEAASACPGVYGKGAYPGYAGKVLVDSSSGGSYNALGANGRKYLLPGLFDPSTSECSTVV
;
A
#
# COMPACT_ATOMS: atom_id res chain seq x y z
N MET A 1 -26.24 5.67 14.48
CA MET A 1 -24.95 4.96 14.51
C MET A 1 -24.11 5.54 13.38
N LYS A 2 -22.85 5.93 13.63
CA LYS A 2 -21.93 6.33 12.55
C LYS A 2 -21.19 5.09 12.07
N SER A 3 -21.02 4.97 10.76
CA SER A 3 -20.32 3.85 10.11
C SER A 3 -19.13 4.39 9.33
N VAL A 4 -18.07 3.61 9.24
CA VAL A 4 -16.88 3.92 8.42
C VAL A 4 -16.93 3.06 7.17
N PHE A 5 -16.63 3.68 6.03
CA PHE A 5 -16.65 3.02 4.74
C PHE A 5 -15.29 3.19 4.09
N ILE A 6 -14.82 2.15 3.42
CA ILE A 6 -13.67 2.19 2.53
C ILE A 6 -14.16 1.96 1.10
N TRP A 7 -13.44 2.53 0.15
CA TRP A 7 -13.75 2.39 -1.28
C TRP A 7 -13.03 1.19 -1.86
N VAL A 8 -13.70 0.48 -2.76
CA VAL A 8 -13.16 -0.66 -3.49
C VAL A 8 -13.48 -0.46 -4.97
N GLY A 9 -12.47 -0.61 -5.82
CA GLY A 9 -12.60 -0.51 -7.27
C GLY A 9 -11.42 -1.18 -7.96
N ASN A 10 -11.54 -1.41 -9.27
CA ASN A 10 -10.42 -1.91 -10.06
C ASN A 10 -9.36 -0.83 -10.20
N SER A 11 -8.21 -1.00 -9.54
CA SER A 11 -7.13 -0.02 -9.56
C SER A 11 -6.56 0.24 -10.96
N ASP A 12 -6.57 -0.76 -11.84
CA ASP A 12 -6.03 -0.66 -13.19
C ASP A 12 -6.95 0.13 -14.14
N ASP A 13 -8.27 0.06 -13.91
CA ASP A 13 -9.23 0.83 -14.70
C ASP A 13 -9.37 2.29 -14.20
N GLN A 14 -9.39 2.48 -12.89
CA GLN A 14 -9.74 3.79 -12.30
C GLN A 14 -8.57 4.76 -12.29
N CYS A 15 -7.36 4.27 -11.98
CA CYS A 15 -6.19 5.11 -11.78
C CYS A 15 -4.90 4.29 -11.85
N PRO A 16 -4.58 3.63 -12.98
CA PRO A 16 -3.54 2.61 -13.07
C PRO A 16 -2.19 3.07 -12.49
N GLY A 17 -1.67 4.20 -12.95
CA GLY A 17 -0.38 4.72 -12.45
C GLY A 17 -0.40 5.41 -11.08
N GLN A 18 -1.49 5.32 -10.31
CA GLN A 18 -1.57 5.84 -8.94
C GLN A 18 -2.07 4.76 -7.97
N CYS A 19 -3.17 4.10 -8.32
CA CYS A 19 -3.85 3.11 -7.48
C CYS A 19 -3.36 1.68 -7.71
N ALA A 20 -2.76 1.39 -8.88
CA ALA A 20 -2.14 0.09 -9.13
C ALA A 20 -0.60 0.13 -8.95
N TRP A 21 -0.02 1.29 -8.62
CA TRP A 21 1.37 1.35 -8.21
C TRP A 21 1.58 0.55 -6.89
N PRO A 22 2.62 -0.30 -6.76
CA PRO A 22 3.82 -0.40 -7.61
C PRO A 22 3.75 -1.44 -8.74
N PHE A 23 2.58 -2.00 -9.03
CA PHE A 23 2.39 -3.00 -10.10
C PHE A 23 2.12 -2.39 -11.49
N HIS A 24 1.90 -1.08 -11.54
CA HIS A 24 1.78 -0.31 -12.78
C HIS A 24 2.75 0.88 -12.76
N GLN A 25 3.17 1.31 -13.96
CA GLN A 25 4.01 2.49 -14.17
C GLN A 25 3.39 3.74 -13.52
N PRO A 26 4.11 4.49 -12.67
CA PRO A 26 3.56 5.66 -12.00
C PRO A 26 3.37 6.84 -12.96
N ILE A 27 2.33 7.66 -12.74
CA ILE A 27 2.03 8.84 -13.57
C ILE A 27 3.11 9.92 -13.42
N TYR A 28 3.72 10.02 -12.24
CA TYR A 28 4.75 11.00 -11.92
C TYR A 28 5.83 10.39 -11.03
N GLY A 29 6.97 11.06 -10.92
CA GLY A 29 8.11 10.58 -10.14
C GLY A 29 8.96 9.55 -10.88
N PRO A 30 9.81 8.79 -10.17
CA PRO A 30 10.73 7.84 -10.78
C PRO A 30 9.99 6.79 -11.62
N GLN A 31 10.45 6.63 -12.86
CA GLN A 31 9.86 5.73 -13.84
C GLN A 31 10.51 4.34 -13.77
N THR A 32 10.63 3.79 -12.56
CA THR A 32 11.19 2.45 -12.34
C THR A 32 10.24 1.38 -12.86
N GLU A 33 10.82 0.21 -13.22
CA GLU A 33 10.03 -0.92 -13.70
C GLU A 33 9.03 -1.37 -12.63
N PRO A 34 7.75 -1.57 -12.99
CA PRO A 34 6.75 -2.04 -12.04
C PRO A 34 7.09 -3.41 -11.45
N LEU A 35 6.65 -3.62 -10.22
CA LEU A 35 6.74 -4.93 -9.59
C LEU A 35 5.77 -5.91 -10.26
N GLY A 36 6.14 -7.20 -10.24
CA GLY A 36 5.22 -8.26 -10.66
C GLY A 36 4.04 -8.36 -9.70
N ALA A 37 2.82 -8.44 -10.23
CA ALA A 37 1.59 -8.64 -9.48
C ALA A 37 1.59 -10.05 -8.81
N PRO A 38 1.58 -10.17 -7.47
CA PRO A 38 1.75 -11.44 -6.77
C PRO A 38 0.62 -12.46 -6.96
N ASN A 39 -0.56 -12.03 -7.42
CA ASN A 39 -1.68 -12.92 -7.78
C ASN A 39 -2.02 -12.86 -9.28
N GLY A 40 -1.16 -12.24 -10.10
CA GLY A 40 -1.27 -12.23 -11.55
C GLY A 40 -2.23 -11.19 -12.14
N ASP A 41 -2.82 -10.32 -11.32
CA ASP A 41 -3.71 -9.25 -11.76
C ASP A 41 -3.34 -7.93 -11.08
N VAL A 42 -2.85 -6.98 -11.90
CA VAL A 42 -2.38 -5.66 -11.47
C VAL A 42 -3.47 -4.87 -10.75
N GLY A 43 -4.71 -4.94 -11.24
CA GLY A 43 -5.85 -4.20 -10.70
C GLY A 43 -6.28 -4.74 -9.33
N VAL A 44 -6.36 -6.06 -9.19
CA VAL A 44 -6.72 -6.72 -7.93
C VAL A 44 -5.61 -6.55 -6.89
N ASP A 45 -4.34 -6.74 -7.27
CA ASP A 45 -3.23 -6.60 -6.34
C ASP A 45 -3.06 -5.13 -5.88
N GLY A 46 -3.25 -4.18 -6.78
CA GLY A 46 -3.33 -2.75 -6.44
C GLY A 46 -4.52 -2.43 -5.53
N MET A 47 -5.68 -3.02 -5.79
CA MET A 47 -6.87 -2.84 -4.95
C MET A 47 -6.61 -3.33 -3.51
N VAL A 48 -5.94 -4.47 -3.33
CA VAL A 48 -5.60 -5.00 -2.00
C VAL A 48 -4.66 -4.05 -1.24
N VAL A 49 -3.66 -3.47 -1.89
CA VAL A 49 -2.78 -2.44 -1.29
C VAL A 49 -3.60 -1.27 -0.78
N ASN A 50 -4.55 -0.76 -1.57
CA ASN A 50 -5.42 0.36 -1.18
C ASN A 50 -6.33 0.00 -0.02
N ILE A 51 -6.96 -1.19 -0.05
CA ILE A 51 -7.80 -1.67 1.05
C ILE A 51 -6.99 -1.75 2.35
N ALA A 52 -5.75 -2.27 2.31
CA ALA A 52 -4.90 -2.35 3.49
C ALA A 52 -4.57 -0.95 4.04
N SER A 53 -4.24 0.01 3.17
CA SER A 53 -4.00 1.41 3.56
C SER A 53 -5.22 2.07 4.21
N LEU A 54 -6.39 1.93 3.57
CA LEU A 54 -7.65 2.51 4.06
C LEU A 54 -8.15 1.83 5.34
N LEU A 55 -7.91 0.53 5.49
CA LEU A 55 -8.23 -0.20 6.71
C LEU A 55 -7.38 0.30 7.88
N ALA A 56 -6.09 0.55 7.67
CA ALA A 56 -5.22 1.15 8.69
C ALA A 56 -5.77 2.50 9.15
N GLY A 57 -6.12 3.39 8.19
CA GLY A 57 -6.76 4.68 8.49
C GLY A 57 -8.09 4.53 9.23
N THR A 58 -8.92 3.58 8.83
CA THR A 58 -10.20 3.28 9.52
C THR A 58 -10.00 2.85 10.97
N VAL A 59 -8.92 2.10 11.27
CA VAL A 59 -8.62 1.65 12.64
C VAL A 59 -8.03 2.78 13.48
N THR A 60 -7.13 3.60 12.91
CA THR A 60 -6.41 4.65 13.67
C THR A 60 -7.15 5.98 13.72
N ASN A 61 -8.05 6.23 12.77
CA ASN A 61 -8.75 7.49 12.58
C ASN A 61 -10.16 7.32 11.94
N PRO A 62 -11.05 6.47 12.52
CA PRO A 62 -12.33 6.09 11.90
C PRO A 62 -13.26 7.25 11.54
N PHE A 63 -13.16 8.38 12.24
CA PHE A 63 -14.06 9.53 12.06
C PHE A 63 -13.33 10.85 11.79
N GLY A 64 -12.05 10.80 11.39
CA GLY A 64 -11.27 12.00 11.09
C GLY A 64 -10.87 12.84 12.31
N ASN A 65 -10.92 12.27 13.52
CA ASN A 65 -10.60 12.93 14.79
C ASN A 65 -9.69 12.08 15.71
N GLY A 66 -9.04 11.06 15.16
CA GLY A 66 -8.07 10.17 15.80
C GLY A 66 -6.63 10.58 15.52
N TYR A 67 -5.78 9.61 15.18
CA TYR A 67 -4.34 9.84 14.96
C TYR A 67 -4.03 10.18 13.50
N TYR A 68 -3.61 11.42 13.25
CA TYR A 68 -3.14 11.90 11.96
C TYR A 68 -2.21 13.11 12.12
N LEU A 69 -1.46 13.43 11.07
CA LEU A 69 -0.64 14.64 10.97
C LEU A 69 -1.17 15.55 9.86
N GLY A 70 -1.09 16.86 10.06
CA GLY A 70 -1.61 17.86 9.12
C GLY A 70 -3.07 18.23 9.37
N PRO A 71 -3.71 18.93 8.43
CA PRO A 71 -5.10 19.37 8.58
C PRO A 71 -6.09 18.21 8.33
N ALA A 72 -7.29 18.30 8.90
CA ALA A 72 -8.28 17.21 8.87
C ALA A 72 -8.87 16.93 7.47
N ASP A 73 -8.73 17.86 6.54
CA ASP A 73 -9.13 17.72 5.13
C ASP A 73 -8.05 17.05 4.26
N ALA A 74 -6.81 16.96 4.75
CA ALA A 74 -5.70 16.25 4.10
C ALA A 74 -4.79 15.56 5.15
N PRO A 75 -5.31 14.60 5.93
CA PRO A 75 -4.57 13.97 7.01
C PRO A 75 -3.52 12.99 6.47
N LEU A 76 -2.31 13.05 7.02
CA LEU A 76 -1.34 11.95 6.94
C LEU A 76 -1.61 10.96 8.08
N GLU A 77 -2.18 9.82 7.72
CA GLU A 77 -2.51 8.70 8.61
C GLU A 77 -1.43 7.61 8.57
N ALA A 78 -1.63 6.54 9.36
CA ALA A 78 -0.63 5.49 9.57
C ALA A 78 -0.02 4.92 8.27
N ALA A 79 -0.83 4.63 7.25
CA ALA A 79 -0.32 4.12 5.97
C ALA A 79 0.12 5.24 5.01
N SER A 80 -0.64 6.34 4.92
CA SER A 80 -0.34 7.45 4.00
C SER A 80 0.89 8.26 4.40
N ALA A 81 1.33 8.18 5.67
CA ALA A 81 2.61 8.69 6.13
C ALA A 81 3.81 7.87 5.61
N CYS A 82 3.57 6.67 5.08
CA CYS A 82 4.56 5.73 4.57
C CYS A 82 4.36 5.40 3.09
N PRO A 83 4.21 6.42 2.21
CA PRO A 83 3.84 6.18 0.82
C PRO A 83 4.92 5.35 0.12
N GLY A 84 4.52 4.17 -0.34
CA GLY A 84 5.38 3.27 -1.10
C GLY A 84 6.49 2.58 -0.33
N VAL A 85 6.43 2.61 1.00
CA VAL A 85 7.33 1.84 1.84
C VAL A 85 6.75 0.44 2.02
N TYR A 86 7.21 -0.55 1.26
CA TYR A 86 6.72 -1.93 1.35
C TYR A 86 7.74 -2.91 1.95
N GLY A 87 9.02 -2.57 1.93
CA GLY A 87 10.08 -3.34 2.57
C GLY A 87 11.23 -2.46 3.03
N LYS A 88 12.19 -3.07 3.72
CA LYS A 88 13.37 -2.36 4.24
C LYS A 88 14.13 -1.60 3.15
N GLY A 89 14.52 -0.36 3.46
CA GLY A 89 15.34 0.48 2.58
C GLY A 89 14.57 1.10 1.41
N ALA A 90 13.23 1.16 1.48
CA ALA A 90 12.42 1.87 0.50
C ALA A 90 12.80 3.36 0.40
N TYR A 91 12.68 3.90 -0.80
CA TYR A 91 12.88 5.33 -1.11
C TYR A 91 12.07 5.68 -2.36
N PRO A 92 11.89 6.95 -2.75
CA PRO A 92 11.10 7.30 -3.92
C PRO A 92 11.53 6.53 -5.18
N GLY A 93 10.62 5.74 -5.76
CA GLY A 93 10.88 4.87 -6.92
C GLY A 93 11.31 3.44 -6.59
N TYR A 94 11.62 3.13 -5.33
CA TYR A 94 11.99 1.79 -4.89
C TYR A 94 11.13 1.36 -3.70
N ALA A 95 10.31 0.32 -3.91
CA ALA A 95 9.39 -0.24 -2.92
C ALA A 95 10.07 -0.78 -1.65
N GLY A 96 11.39 -0.91 -1.65
CA GLY A 96 12.16 -1.58 -0.62
C GLY A 96 12.46 -3.03 -0.97
N LYS A 97 13.19 -3.72 -0.10
CA LYS A 97 13.53 -5.13 -0.28
C LYS A 97 12.32 -6.01 0.04
N VAL A 98 11.54 -6.32 -0.99
CA VAL A 98 10.41 -7.25 -0.93
C VAL A 98 10.80 -8.65 -1.42
N LEU A 99 9.98 -9.64 -1.12
CA LEU A 99 10.18 -11.01 -1.61
C LEU A 99 9.68 -11.12 -3.04
N VAL A 100 10.31 -11.98 -3.84
CA VAL A 100 9.89 -12.27 -5.22
C VAL A 100 9.64 -13.75 -5.37
N ASP A 101 8.50 -14.11 -5.93
CA ASP A 101 8.18 -15.49 -6.29
C ASP A 101 8.92 -15.87 -7.57
N SER A 102 9.79 -16.87 -7.51
CA SER A 102 10.62 -17.26 -8.65
C SER A 102 9.85 -17.89 -9.81
N SER A 103 8.62 -18.36 -9.59
CA SER A 103 7.81 -19.03 -10.61
C SER A 103 6.92 -18.06 -11.39
N SER A 104 6.41 -17.01 -10.72
CA SER A 104 5.49 -16.02 -11.29
C SER A 104 6.13 -14.65 -11.52
N GLY A 105 7.28 -14.36 -10.89
CA GLY A 105 7.87 -13.01 -10.85
C GLY A 105 7.14 -12.04 -9.91
N GLY A 106 6.10 -12.50 -9.21
CA GLY A 106 5.28 -11.68 -8.33
C GLY A 106 6.03 -11.20 -7.08
N SER A 107 5.90 -9.92 -6.74
CA SER A 107 6.54 -9.31 -5.58
C SER A 107 5.57 -9.16 -4.41
N TYR A 108 6.01 -9.53 -3.20
CA TYR A 108 5.15 -9.60 -2.02
C TYR A 108 5.94 -9.38 -0.72
N ASN A 109 5.23 -9.06 0.35
CA ASN A 109 5.79 -9.02 1.71
C ASN A 109 4.92 -9.77 2.73
N ALA A 110 3.74 -10.24 2.35
CA ALA A 110 2.83 -10.98 3.21
C ALA A 110 2.32 -12.26 2.54
N LEU A 111 2.19 -13.33 3.35
CA LEU A 111 1.56 -14.57 2.94
C LEU A 111 0.10 -14.57 3.38
N GLY A 112 -0.80 -14.80 2.42
CA GLY A 112 -2.22 -14.94 2.62
C GLY A 112 -2.67 -16.40 2.77
N ALA A 113 -3.98 -16.57 2.97
CA ALA A 113 -4.60 -17.88 2.93
C ALA A 113 -4.56 -18.49 1.51
N ASN A 114 -4.59 -19.82 1.43
CA ASN A 114 -4.66 -20.58 0.17
C ASN A 114 -3.52 -20.27 -0.81
N GLY A 115 -2.32 -19.99 -0.30
CA GLY A 115 -1.14 -19.72 -1.12
C GLY A 115 -1.10 -18.34 -1.78
N ARG A 116 -2.10 -17.48 -1.52
CA ARG A 116 -2.10 -16.10 -2.01
C ARG A 116 -0.98 -15.30 -1.38
N LYS A 117 -0.48 -14.31 -2.11
CA LYS A 117 0.62 -13.44 -1.69
C LYS A 117 0.18 -12.00 -1.83
N TYR A 118 0.56 -11.14 -0.89
CA TYR A 118 0.12 -9.75 -0.90
C TYR A 118 1.29 -8.81 -0.66
N LEU A 119 1.14 -7.60 -1.17
CA LEU A 119 1.97 -6.48 -0.80
C LEU A 119 1.14 -5.58 0.12
N LEU A 120 1.61 -5.39 1.35
CA LEU A 120 0.96 -4.56 2.36
C LEU A 120 1.79 -3.30 2.62
N PRO A 121 1.16 -2.13 2.78
CA PRO A 121 1.88 -0.90 3.05
C PRO A 121 2.61 -0.98 4.38
N GLY A 122 3.74 -0.29 4.48
CA GLY A 122 4.34 0.05 5.75
C GLY A 122 3.42 0.99 6.53
N LEU A 123 3.47 0.88 7.86
CA LEU A 123 2.73 1.74 8.76
C LEU A 123 3.70 2.56 9.60
N PHE A 124 3.38 3.84 9.79
CA PHE A 124 4.16 4.71 10.64
C PHE A 124 4.08 4.23 12.09
N ASP A 125 5.24 3.95 12.67
CA ASP A 125 5.39 3.57 14.06
C ASP A 125 5.83 4.79 14.88
N PRO A 126 4.96 5.33 15.75
CA PRO A 126 5.28 6.51 16.55
C PRO A 126 6.37 6.26 17.61
N SER A 127 6.65 5.00 17.96
CA SER A 127 7.68 4.66 18.94
C SER A 127 9.09 4.76 18.36
N THR A 128 9.25 4.48 17.07
CA THR A 128 10.53 4.55 16.35
C THR A 128 10.63 5.78 15.45
N SER A 129 9.51 6.45 15.16
CA SER A 129 9.43 7.52 14.16
C SER A 129 9.81 7.05 12.75
N GLU A 130 9.58 5.78 12.45
CA GLU A 130 9.89 5.14 11.18
C GLU A 130 8.70 4.37 10.62
N CYS A 131 8.76 4.03 9.33
CA CYS A 131 7.78 3.17 8.68
C CYS A 131 8.13 1.70 8.90
N SER A 132 7.31 1.01 9.68
CA SER A 132 7.42 -0.43 9.93
C SER A 132 6.80 -1.22 8.78
N THR A 133 7.53 -2.22 8.28
CA THR A 133 7.12 -3.07 7.16
C THR A 133 7.04 -4.52 7.61
N VAL A 134 6.39 -5.37 6.80
CA VAL A 134 6.23 -6.80 7.13
C VAL A 134 7.57 -7.56 7.00
N VAL A 135 8.49 -7.09 6.14
CA VAL A 135 9.78 -7.75 5.80
C VAL A 135 10.97 -6.81 5.72
#